data_AF-A0A7Y8ICI5-F1
#
_entry.id   AF-A0A7Y8ICI5-F1
#
_cell.length_a   1.000
_cell.length_b   1.000
_cell.length_c   1.000
_cell.angle_alpha   90.00
_cell.angle_beta   90.00
_cell.angle_gamma   90.00
#
_symmetry.space_group_name_H-M   'P 1'
#
loop_
_entity.id
_entity.type
_entity.pdbx_description
1 polymer ?
#
loop_
_entity_poly.entity_id
_entity_poly.type
_entity_poly.pdbx_seq_one_letter_code
_entity_poly.pdbx_strand_id
1 'polypeptide(L)'
;NQLSVNKVKIVKQLGSELPKIAVDANQIQQVFINLFVNALDAIGKNGGTITVTTKQISLSPFGVAQVKKATCPKRHSLIDSEFKIDGLPSLKVKVVSNGKEGLIHFDPVYGRHHNQFNLGFKIDKDSKFVCPECNISLVKQGVQCPICASPVLALEVSGQGVYEVCSSENSNWERWEFVDSSGLKEYLEIKIQDTGSGISKEDLPKIFEPFFSTKGQKGTGLGLAVIWGIIDNHNGTINVESELGKGTKFTIRLPLQEQK
;
A
#
# COMPACT_ATOMS: atom_id res chain seq x y z
N ASN A 1 -31.56 7.95 14.43
CA ASN A 1 -31.89 9.36 14.71
C ASN A 1 -30.57 10.12 14.83
N GLN A 2 -30.43 11.26 14.13
CA GLN A 2 -29.20 12.04 13.88
C GLN A 2 -28.21 11.45 12.87
N LEU A 3 -28.38 11.82 11.60
CA LEU A 3 -27.33 12.24 10.65
C LEU A 3 -27.99 12.62 9.32
N SER A 4 -28.87 13.64 9.35
CA SER A 4 -29.35 14.34 8.16
C SER A 4 -28.53 15.61 7.97
N VAL A 5 -27.20 15.49 8.04
CA VAL A 5 -26.31 16.63 7.83
C VAL A 5 -26.09 16.78 6.32
N ASN A 6 -26.40 17.95 5.76
CA ASN A 6 -26.05 18.38 4.40
C ASN A 6 -26.70 17.64 3.20
N LYS A 7 -27.93 17.12 3.32
CA LYS A 7 -28.60 16.40 2.19
C LYS A 7 -27.80 15.19 1.69
N VAL A 8 -26.98 14.58 2.56
CA VAL A 8 -26.19 13.40 2.23
C VAL A 8 -26.99 12.14 2.54
N LYS A 9 -27.13 11.25 1.56
CA LYS A 9 -27.77 9.95 1.70
C LYS A 9 -26.70 8.90 2.05
N ILE A 10 -26.92 8.14 3.12
CA ILE A 10 -26.08 6.98 3.44
C ILE A 10 -26.77 5.72 2.92
N VAL A 11 -26.12 5.02 2.00
CA VAL A 11 -26.58 3.74 1.43
C VAL A 11 -25.73 2.62 2.02
N LYS A 12 -26.38 1.61 2.61
CA LYS A 12 -25.71 0.44 3.17
C LYS A 12 -26.00 -0.78 2.30
N GLN A 13 -24.95 -1.42 1.80
CA GLN A 13 -25.00 -2.65 1.02
C GLN A 13 -24.14 -3.68 1.74
N LEU A 14 -24.65 -4.16 2.87
CA LEU A 14 -23.90 -5.05 3.75
C LEU A 14 -24.11 -6.49 3.33
N GLY A 15 -23.03 -7.28 3.35
CA GLY A 15 -23.11 -8.73 3.15
C GLY A 15 -24.09 -9.36 4.16
N SER A 16 -24.85 -10.36 3.72
CA SER A 16 -25.86 -11.04 4.53
C SER A 16 -25.28 -11.77 5.74
N GLU A 17 -24.06 -12.27 5.60
CA GLU A 17 -23.29 -12.93 6.66
C GLU A 17 -21.88 -12.36 6.66
N LEU A 18 -21.55 -11.53 7.66
CA LEU A 18 -20.22 -10.97 7.81
C LEU A 18 -19.43 -11.81 8.82
N PRO A 19 -18.19 -12.20 8.48
CA PRO A 19 -17.35 -12.97 9.37
C PRO A 19 -16.97 -12.15 10.60
N LYS A 20 -16.79 -12.84 11.72
CA LYS A 20 -16.12 -12.25 12.89
C LYS A 20 -14.64 -12.12 12.58
N ILE A 21 -14.06 -10.97 12.93
CA ILE A 21 -12.64 -10.68 12.77
C ILE A 21 -12.04 -10.23 14.10
N ALA A 22 -10.76 -10.52 14.32
CA ALA A 22 -10.02 -10.07 15.50
C ALA A 22 -9.42 -8.68 15.25
N VAL A 23 -10.04 -7.65 15.82
CA VAL A 23 -9.61 -6.26 15.69
C VAL A 23 -9.88 -5.45 16.95
N ASP A 24 -9.16 -4.35 17.14
CA ASP A 24 -9.51 -3.31 18.10
C ASP A 24 -10.70 -2.49 17.56
N ALA A 25 -11.86 -2.71 18.15
CA ALA A 25 -13.11 -2.05 17.72
C ALA A 25 -13.05 -0.52 17.81
N ASN A 26 -12.33 0.05 18.79
CA ASN A 26 -12.22 1.50 18.95
C ASN A 26 -11.36 2.11 17.85
N GLN A 27 -10.24 1.46 17.52
CA GLN A 27 -9.39 1.90 16.42
C GLN A 27 -10.11 1.79 15.07
N ILE A 28 -10.79 0.66 14.81
CA ILE A 28 -11.58 0.50 13.58
C ILE A 28 -12.75 1.49 13.50
N GLN A 29 -13.39 1.82 14.63
CA GLN A 29 -14.39 2.88 14.67
C GLN A 29 -13.80 4.24 14.27
N GLN A 30 -12.58 4.56 14.73
CA GLN A 30 -11.89 5.79 14.33
C GLN A 30 -11.59 5.80 12.82
N VAL A 31 -11.29 4.66 12.21
CA VAL A 31 -11.14 4.53 10.74
C VAL A 31 -12.43 4.96 10.05
N PHE A 32 -13.57 4.41 10.46
CA PHE A 32 -14.86 4.74 9.87
C PHE A 32 -15.22 6.22 10.05
N ILE A 33 -15.03 6.77 11.25
CA ILE A 33 -15.33 8.18 11.52
C ILE A 33 -14.52 9.09 10.60
N ASN A 34 -13.21 8.85 10.46
CA ASN A 34 -12.36 9.67 9.58
C ASN A 34 -12.79 9.60 8.12
N LEU A 35 -13.09 8.40 7.61
CA LEU A 35 -13.53 8.23 6.23
C LEU A 35 -14.91 8.88 5.98
N PHE A 36 -15.84 8.78 6.94
CA PHE A 36 -17.13 9.46 6.82
C PHE A 36 -17.00 10.99 6.87
N VAL A 37 -16.16 11.53 7.74
CA VAL A 37 -15.90 12.98 7.78
C VAL A 37 -15.27 13.45 6.47
N ASN A 38 -14.29 12.70 5.94
CA ASN A 38 -13.67 13.03 4.66
C ASN A 38 -14.68 13.01 3.50
N ALA A 39 -15.56 12.01 3.45
CA ALA A 39 -16.63 11.91 2.47
C ALA A 39 -17.64 13.06 2.58
N LEU A 40 -18.07 13.40 3.80
CA LEU A 40 -19.00 14.52 4.06
C LEU A 40 -18.42 15.85 3.60
N ASP A 41 -17.14 16.10 3.89
CA ASP A 41 -16.44 17.30 3.44
C ASP A 41 -16.34 17.36 1.91
N ALA A 42 -16.03 16.23 1.27
CA ALA A 42 -15.88 16.14 -0.19
C ALA A 42 -17.22 16.36 -0.92
N ILE A 43 -18.33 15.91 -0.34
CA ILE A 43 -19.68 16.12 -0.89
C ILE A 43 -20.13 17.59 -0.72
N GLY A 44 -19.76 18.22 0.38
CA GLY A 44 -20.11 19.61 0.66
C GLY A 44 -21.62 19.83 0.82
N LYS A 45 -22.10 21.03 0.46
CA LYS A 45 -23.48 21.48 0.75
C LYS A 45 -24.53 21.06 -0.28
N ASN A 46 -24.08 20.58 -1.44
CA ASN A 46 -24.97 20.28 -2.58
C ASN A 46 -25.71 18.94 -2.42
N GLY A 47 -25.36 18.16 -1.39
CA GLY A 47 -25.86 16.81 -1.20
C GLY A 47 -25.15 15.81 -2.08
N GLY A 48 -25.32 14.54 -1.75
CA GLY A 48 -24.61 13.44 -2.40
C GLY A 48 -24.89 12.12 -1.70
N THR A 49 -24.15 11.08 -2.07
CA THR A 49 -24.32 9.75 -1.48
C THR A 49 -23.01 9.25 -0.93
N ILE A 50 -23.08 8.65 0.27
CA ILE A 50 -22.02 7.80 0.81
C ILE A 50 -22.54 6.37 0.78
N THR A 51 -21.87 5.49 0.06
CA THR A 51 -22.20 4.06 -0.02
C THR A 51 -21.19 3.27 0.80
N VAL A 52 -21.70 2.45 1.72
CA VAL A 52 -20.90 1.50 2.50
C VAL A 52 -21.24 0.10 2.04
N THR A 53 -20.26 -0.61 1.51
CA THR A 53 -20.41 -1.99 1.04
C THR A 53 -19.51 -2.90 1.86
N THR A 54 -20.02 -4.04 2.31
CA THR A 54 -19.20 -5.06 3.00
C THR A 54 -19.38 -6.42 2.36
N LYS A 55 -18.29 -7.19 2.27
CA LYS A 55 -18.33 -8.54 1.71
C LYS A 55 -17.18 -9.38 2.26
N GLN A 56 -17.42 -10.66 2.56
CA GLN A 56 -16.35 -11.64 2.69
C GLN A 56 -15.87 -12.03 1.30
N ILE A 57 -14.57 -11.88 1.07
CA ILE A 57 -13.94 -12.20 -0.21
C ILE A 57 -12.75 -13.13 0.02
N SER A 58 -12.47 -13.97 -0.96
CA SER A 58 -11.24 -14.76 -1.03
C SER A 58 -10.38 -14.14 -2.13
N LEU A 59 -9.19 -13.68 -1.77
CA LEU A 59 -8.26 -13.06 -2.70
C LEU A 59 -7.02 -13.92 -2.88
N SER A 60 -6.48 -13.88 -4.10
CA SER A 60 -5.09 -14.22 -4.30
C SER A 60 -4.24 -13.27 -3.44
N PRO A 61 -3.19 -13.76 -2.78
CA PRO A 61 -2.28 -12.91 -2.03
C PRO A 61 -1.45 -12.02 -2.98
N PHE A 62 -1.47 -12.29 -4.28
CA PHE A 62 -0.94 -11.39 -5.30
C PHE A 62 -1.75 -10.09 -5.38
N GLY A 63 -1.06 -8.95 -5.34
CA GLY A 63 -1.60 -7.59 -5.26
C GLY A 63 -2.08 -7.18 -3.86
N VAL A 64 -1.87 -8.01 -2.84
CA VAL A 64 -2.37 -7.79 -1.46
C VAL A 64 -1.32 -8.07 -0.39
N ALA A 65 -0.45 -9.07 -0.61
CA ALA A 65 0.57 -9.45 0.36
C ALA A 65 1.65 -8.38 0.46
N GLN A 66 1.77 -7.78 1.65
CA GLN A 66 2.74 -6.73 1.92
C GLN A 66 3.98 -7.28 2.63
N VAL A 67 5.15 -6.90 2.14
CA VAL A 67 6.44 -7.09 2.79
C VAL A 67 6.57 -6.06 3.91
N LYS A 68 6.31 -6.47 5.16
CA LYS A 68 6.41 -5.58 6.34
C LYS A 68 7.82 -5.43 6.90
N LYS A 69 8.66 -6.46 6.71
CA LYS A 69 10.02 -6.52 7.25
C LYS A 69 10.93 -7.25 6.26
N ALA A 70 11.76 -6.50 5.55
CA ALA A 70 12.79 -7.04 4.68
C ALA A 70 14.19 -6.68 5.21
N THR A 71 15.14 -7.60 5.12
CA THR A 71 16.53 -7.38 5.50
C THR A 71 17.50 -7.83 4.44
N CYS A 72 18.69 -7.24 4.46
CA CYS A 72 19.84 -7.80 3.75
C CYS A 72 20.42 -9.01 4.50
N PRO A 73 21.36 -9.77 3.93
CA PRO A 73 21.97 -10.92 4.61
C PRO A 73 22.73 -10.58 5.90
N LYS A 74 23.07 -9.30 6.12
CA LYS A 74 23.64 -8.78 7.38
C LYS A 74 22.59 -8.23 8.35
N ARG A 75 21.29 -8.48 8.10
CA ARG A 75 20.14 -8.09 8.93
C ARG A 75 19.89 -6.58 9.06
N HIS A 76 20.46 -5.74 8.20
CA HIS A 76 20.04 -4.34 8.11
C HIS A 76 18.66 -4.26 7.44
N SER A 77 17.78 -3.41 7.97
CA SER A 77 16.46 -3.18 7.39
C SER A 77 16.58 -2.61 5.98
N LEU A 78 15.82 -3.19 5.06
CA LEU A 78 15.61 -2.67 3.71
C LEU A 78 14.27 -1.93 3.58
N ILE A 79 13.54 -1.74 4.68
CA ILE A 79 12.35 -0.88 4.71
C ILE A 79 12.79 0.59 4.76
N ASP A 80 12.20 1.42 3.90
CA ASP A 80 12.30 2.87 3.90
C ASP A 80 11.01 3.46 4.47
N SER A 81 11.07 3.99 5.69
CA SER A 81 9.93 4.64 6.35
C SER A 81 9.66 6.06 5.83
N GLU A 82 10.65 6.69 5.19
CA GLU A 82 10.57 8.05 4.70
C GLU A 82 9.99 8.08 3.28
N PHE A 83 10.46 7.18 2.41
CA PHE A 83 9.93 7.03 1.06
C PHE A 83 8.78 6.04 1.01
N LYS A 84 7.58 6.54 0.68
CA LYS A 84 6.35 5.75 0.62
C LYS A 84 5.85 5.56 -0.81
N ILE A 85 5.35 4.37 -1.11
CA ILE A 85 4.63 4.07 -2.35
C ILE A 85 3.17 3.84 -1.97
N ASP A 86 2.27 4.71 -2.45
CA ASP A 86 0.85 4.68 -2.13
C ASP A 86 0.56 4.64 -0.62
N GLY A 87 1.36 5.39 0.15
CA GLY A 87 1.27 5.48 1.61
C GLY A 87 1.99 4.37 2.38
N LEU A 88 2.51 3.34 1.71
CA LEU A 88 3.22 2.21 2.32
C LEU A 88 4.74 2.47 2.36
N PRO A 89 5.46 2.19 3.48
CA PRO A 89 6.91 2.19 3.51
C PRO A 89 7.50 1.29 2.41
N SER A 90 8.33 1.85 1.56
CA SER A 90 8.88 1.12 0.40
C SER A 90 10.06 0.22 0.79
N LEU A 91 10.47 -0.65 -0.12
CA LEU A 91 11.73 -1.40 0.01
C LEU A 91 12.85 -0.62 -0.69
N LYS A 92 13.94 -0.31 -0.01
CA LYS A 92 15.07 0.44 -0.58
C LYS A 92 16.26 -0.46 -0.93
N VAL A 93 16.79 -0.27 -2.12
CA VAL A 93 18.05 -0.87 -2.57
C VAL A 93 18.94 0.22 -3.14
N LYS A 94 20.22 0.22 -2.76
CA LYS A 94 21.19 1.13 -3.35
C LYS A 94 21.75 0.54 -4.62
N VAL A 95 21.75 1.33 -5.69
CA VAL A 95 22.44 1.02 -6.93
C VAL A 95 23.67 1.90 -7.07
N VAL A 96 24.78 1.29 -7.49
CA VAL A 96 26.03 1.99 -7.80
C VAL A 96 26.40 1.67 -9.24
N SER A 97 26.42 2.70 -10.10
CA SER A 97 26.73 2.59 -11.54
C SER A 97 27.66 3.72 -11.95
N ASN A 98 28.79 3.40 -12.60
CA ASN A 98 29.70 4.40 -13.19
C ASN A 98 30.10 5.55 -12.23
N GLY A 99 30.37 5.22 -10.97
CA GLY A 99 30.74 6.19 -9.93
C GLY A 99 29.58 7.04 -9.38
N LYS A 100 28.36 6.83 -9.87
CA LYS A 100 27.13 7.42 -9.33
C LYS A 100 26.41 6.41 -8.44
N GLU A 101 25.70 6.91 -7.45
CA GLU A 101 24.84 6.10 -6.59
C GLU A 101 23.44 6.71 -6.46
N GLY A 102 22.47 5.86 -6.20
CA GLY A 102 21.09 6.25 -5.97
C GLY A 102 20.30 5.12 -5.32
N LEU A 103 19.08 5.43 -4.89
CA LEU A 103 18.17 4.44 -4.31
C LEU A 103 17.08 4.09 -5.33
N ILE A 104 16.83 2.78 -5.45
CA ILE A 104 15.64 2.25 -6.09
C ILE A 104 14.67 1.89 -4.97
N HIS A 105 13.41 2.28 -5.13
CA HIS A 105 12.34 1.98 -4.18
C HIS A 105 11.37 0.99 -4.82
N PHE A 106 11.27 -0.21 -4.26
CA PHE A 106 10.32 -1.23 -4.70
C PHE A 106 9.03 -1.15 -3.90
N ASP A 107 7.93 -1.44 -4.60
CA ASP A 107 6.61 -1.56 -4.01
C ASP A 107 6.63 -2.66 -2.94
N PRO A 108 6.20 -2.36 -1.70
CA PRO A 108 6.15 -3.36 -0.65
C PRO A 108 5.00 -4.36 -0.86
N VAL A 109 4.07 -4.13 -1.79
CA VAL A 109 2.98 -5.05 -2.11
C VAL A 109 3.38 -5.94 -3.29
N TYR A 110 3.51 -7.23 -3.00
CA TYR A 110 3.77 -8.25 -4.01
C TYR A 110 2.66 -8.25 -5.06
N GLY A 111 3.02 -8.06 -6.32
CA GLY A 111 2.20 -8.12 -7.51
C GLY A 111 1.63 -6.79 -8.00
N ARG A 112 1.94 -5.68 -7.30
CA ARG A 112 1.41 -4.36 -7.63
C ARG A 112 2.30 -3.59 -8.61
N HIS A 113 3.61 -3.83 -8.55
CA HIS A 113 4.60 -3.32 -9.50
C HIS A 113 4.68 -1.78 -9.63
N HIS A 114 4.40 -1.01 -8.57
CA HIS A 114 4.56 0.45 -8.60
C HIS A 114 6.00 0.91 -8.23
N ASN A 115 7.01 0.12 -8.61
CA ASN A 115 8.43 0.37 -8.33
C ASN A 115 8.88 1.73 -8.90
N GLN A 116 9.79 2.41 -8.19
CA GLN A 116 10.30 3.74 -8.54
C GLN A 116 11.81 3.70 -8.79
N PHE A 117 12.22 4.02 -10.02
CA PHE A 117 13.62 4.03 -10.49
C PHE A 117 14.14 5.47 -10.73
N ASN A 118 13.90 6.37 -9.78
CA ASN A 118 14.15 7.82 -9.92
C ASN A 118 15.64 8.20 -9.70
N LEU A 119 16.55 7.55 -10.43
CA LEU A 119 17.99 7.63 -10.19
C LEU A 119 18.66 8.88 -10.78
N GLY A 120 18.08 9.47 -11.84
CA GLY A 120 18.73 10.57 -12.58
C GLY A 120 19.99 10.14 -13.36
N PHE A 121 20.25 8.84 -13.45
CA PHE A 121 21.31 8.24 -14.28
C PHE A 121 20.87 6.85 -14.78
N LYS A 122 21.54 6.36 -15.83
CA LYS A 122 21.26 5.03 -16.39
C LYS A 122 21.96 3.93 -15.59
N ILE A 123 21.28 2.81 -15.43
CA ILE A 123 21.84 1.58 -14.86
C ILE A 123 22.58 0.84 -15.97
N ASP A 124 23.90 0.70 -15.83
CA ASP A 124 24.74 -0.03 -16.77
C ASP A 124 24.90 -1.51 -16.39
N LYS A 125 25.44 -2.33 -17.29
CA LYS A 125 25.58 -3.79 -17.08
C LYS A 125 26.41 -4.16 -15.86
N ASP A 126 27.40 -3.35 -15.52
CA ASP A 126 28.31 -3.57 -14.38
C ASP A 126 27.81 -2.91 -13.08
N SER A 127 26.55 -2.46 -13.05
CA SER A 127 25.95 -1.84 -11.87
C SER A 127 25.86 -2.83 -10.71
N LYS A 128 26.14 -2.33 -9.51
CA LYS A 128 26.02 -3.09 -8.27
C LYS A 128 24.71 -2.74 -7.58
N PHE A 129 23.99 -3.75 -7.12
CA PHE A 129 22.79 -3.59 -6.30
C PHE A 129 23.10 -4.08 -4.90
N VAL A 130 23.10 -3.17 -3.94
CA VAL A 130 23.64 -3.39 -2.60
C VAL A 130 22.71 -2.87 -1.51
N CYS A 131 22.89 -3.40 -0.31
CA CYS A 131 22.28 -2.84 0.89
C CYS A 131 22.76 -1.38 1.08
N PRO A 132 21.85 -0.41 1.28
CA PRO A 132 22.23 0.98 1.54
C PRO A 132 23.16 1.16 2.74
N GLU A 133 23.00 0.32 3.77
CA GLU A 133 23.72 0.44 5.05
C GLU A 133 25.12 -0.19 5.01
N CYS A 134 25.22 -1.45 4.57
CA CYS A 134 26.48 -2.22 4.68
C CYS A 134 27.14 -2.57 3.35
N ASN A 135 26.58 -2.11 2.23
CA ASN A 135 27.07 -2.36 0.87
C ASN A 135 27.19 -3.84 0.47
N ILE A 136 26.59 -4.77 1.22
CA ILE A 136 26.55 -6.17 0.79
C ILE A 136 25.70 -6.29 -0.47
N SER A 137 26.15 -7.12 -1.43
CA SER A 137 25.38 -7.42 -2.64
C SER A 137 24.03 -8.02 -2.26
N LEU A 138 22.97 -7.51 -2.88
CA LEU A 138 21.63 -8.09 -2.83
C LEU A 138 21.32 -8.92 -4.07
N VAL A 139 22.24 -8.99 -5.04
CA VAL A 139 22.07 -9.81 -6.25
C VAL A 139 22.13 -11.29 -5.91
N LYS A 140 21.11 -12.04 -6.32
CA LYS A 140 21.07 -13.50 -6.23
C LYS A 140 22.04 -14.11 -7.24
N GLN A 141 22.98 -14.92 -6.75
CA GLN A 141 24.01 -15.53 -7.60
C GLN A 141 23.41 -16.53 -8.59
N GLY A 142 23.85 -16.46 -9.85
CA GLY A 142 23.46 -17.39 -10.91
C GLY A 142 22.01 -17.27 -11.39
N VAL A 143 21.26 -16.27 -10.92
CA VAL A 143 19.86 -16.05 -11.29
C VAL A 143 19.72 -14.73 -12.03
N GLN A 144 19.13 -14.80 -13.22
CA GLN A 144 18.76 -13.66 -14.04
C GLN A 144 17.24 -13.62 -14.20
N CYS A 145 16.73 -12.41 -14.38
CA CYS A 145 15.33 -12.17 -14.66
C CYS A 145 14.95 -12.90 -15.95
N PRO A 146 13.91 -13.74 -15.96
CA PRO A 146 13.52 -14.51 -17.15
C PRO A 146 12.90 -13.63 -18.26
N ILE A 147 12.55 -12.38 -17.95
CA ILE A 147 11.95 -11.44 -18.91
C ILE A 147 13.03 -10.60 -19.60
N CYS A 148 13.92 -9.98 -18.84
CA CYS A 148 14.88 -8.98 -19.38
C CYS A 148 16.35 -9.34 -19.16
N ALA A 149 16.64 -10.52 -18.61
CA ALA A 149 17.99 -11.01 -18.26
C ALA A 149 18.78 -10.14 -17.26
N SER A 150 18.15 -9.11 -16.68
CA SER A 150 18.77 -8.29 -15.62
C SER A 150 18.99 -9.11 -14.34
N PRO A 151 19.92 -8.70 -13.46
CA PRO A 151 20.10 -9.34 -12.16
C PRO A 151 18.80 -9.43 -11.35
N VAL A 152 18.64 -10.54 -10.62
CA VAL A 152 17.58 -10.70 -9.63
C VAL A 152 18.12 -10.32 -8.27
N LEU A 153 17.36 -9.51 -7.53
CA LEU A 153 17.64 -9.15 -6.16
C LEU A 153 16.95 -10.13 -5.21
N ALA A 154 17.58 -10.46 -4.09
CA ALA A 154 17.03 -11.32 -3.04
C ALA A 154 16.99 -10.54 -1.71
N LEU A 155 15.79 -10.39 -1.17
CA LEU A 155 15.50 -9.68 0.08
C LEU A 155 14.94 -10.68 1.10
N GLU A 156 15.54 -10.77 2.29
CA GLU A 156 15.08 -11.71 3.31
C GLU A 156 13.86 -11.13 4.03
N VAL A 157 12.71 -11.80 3.95
CA VAL A 157 11.48 -11.39 4.63
C VAL A 157 11.32 -12.19 5.93
N SER A 158 11.23 -11.48 7.05
CA SER A 158 11.21 -12.10 8.39
C SER A 158 10.08 -13.12 8.55
N GLY A 159 10.44 -14.41 8.71
CA GLY A 159 9.50 -15.52 8.88
C GLY A 159 8.79 -15.96 7.58
N GLN A 160 9.09 -15.34 6.44
CA GLN A 160 8.37 -15.56 5.16
C GLN A 160 9.33 -15.85 4.00
N GLY A 161 10.56 -16.27 4.28
CA GLY A 161 11.54 -16.67 3.26
C GLY A 161 12.15 -15.49 2.50
N VAL A 162 12.40 -15.69 1.20
CA VAL A 162 13.08 -14.70 0.35
C VAL A 162 12.08 -14.13 -0.65
N TYR A 163 12.05 -12.80 -0.74
CA TYR A 163 11.38 -12.06 -1.79
C TYR A 163 12.39 -11.70 -2.89
N GLU A 164 12.10 -12.11 -4.12
CA GLU A 164 12.93 -11.90 -5.29
C GLU A 164 12.30 -10.89 -6.23
N VAL A 165 13.09 -9.93 -6.71
CA VAL A 165 12.59 -8.88 -7.60
C VAL A 165 13.63 -8.55 -8.67
N CYS A 166 13.16 -8.27 -9.89
CA CYS A 166 14.02 -7.82 -10.98
C CYS A 166 14.65 -6.46 -10.66
N SER A 167 15.94 -6.29 -10.97
CA SER A 167 16.67 -5.05 -10.73
C SER A 167 16.45 -3.96 -11.80
N SER A 168 15.55 -4.16 -12.76
CA SER A 168 15.35 -3.28 -13.92
C SER A 168 13.89 -2.84 -14.03
N GLU A 169 13.69 -1.57 -14.39
CA GLU A 169 12.39 -0.97 -14.73
C GLU A 169 11.70 -1.61 -15.95
N ASN A 170 12.45 -2.36 -16.78
CA ASN A 170 11.92 -2.99 -17.99
C ASN A 170 11.24 -4.34 -17.73
N SER A 171 11.04 -4.71 -16.47
CA SER A 171 10.42 -5.98 -16.10
C SER A 171 9.68 -5.85 -14.78
N ASN A 172 8.50 -6.47 -14.76
CA ASN A 172 7.69 -6.65 -13.55
C ASN A 172 7.89 -8.04 -12.93
N TRP A 173 8.97 -8.74 -13.30
CA TRP A 173 9.25 -10.05 -12.74
C TRP A 173 9.64 -9.94 -11.27
N GLU A 174 9.00 -10.77 -10.47
CA GLU A 174 9.23 -10.95 -9.06
C GLU A 174 8.76 -12.35 -8.67
N ARG A 175 9.24 -12.84 -7.52
CA ARG A 175 8.88 -14.15 -6.98
C ARG A 175 8.92 -14.10 -5.46
N TRP A 176 7.90 -14.63 -4.82
CA TRP A 176 7.89 -14.80 -3.38
C TRP A 176 7.26 -16.13 -3.03
N GLU A 177 8.09 -17.17 -2.90
CA GLU A 177 7.65 -18.56 -2.79
C GLU A 177 6.67 -18.81 -1.63
N PHE A 178 6.86 -18.12 -0.50
CA PHE A 178 5.93 -18.15 0.62
C PHE A 178 4.52 -17.68 0.23
N VAL A 179 4.43 -16.62 -0.57
CA VAL A 179 3.15 -16.11 -1.05
C VAL A 179 2.60 -16.97 -2.18
N ASP A 180 3.44 -17.35 -3.14
CA ASP A 180 3.06 -18.16 -4.31
C ASP A 180 2.46 -19.52 -3.89
N SER A 181 2.92 -20.09 -2.77
CA SER A 181 2.42 -21.35 -2.22
C SER A 181 1.24 -21.21 -1.25
N SER A 182 0.86 -20.00 -0.84
CA SER A 182 -0.10 -19.79 0.26
C SER A 182 -1.59 -19.91 -0.11
N GLY A 183 -1.92 -20.07 -1.39
CA GLY A 183 -3.31 -20.20 -1.86
C GLY A 183 -4.16 -18.96 -1.61
N LEU A 184 -5.49 -19.10 -1.70
CA LEU A 184 -6.42 -17.98 -1.45
C LEU A 184 -6.51 -17.66 0.04
N LYS A 185 -6.55 -16.37 0.37
CA LYS A 185 -6.78 -15.88 1.74
C LYS A 185 -8.11 -15.15 1.83
N GLU A 186 -8.78 -15.31 2.96
CA GLU A 186 -10.08 -14.67 3.20
C GLU A 186 -9.93 -13.32 3.90
N TYR A 187 -10.70 -12.35 3.41
CA TYR A 187 -10.74 -10.99 3.93
C TYR A 187 -12.18 -10.52 4.12
N LEU A 188 -12.40 -9.71 5.15
CA LEU A 188 -13.53 -8.81 5.21
C LEU A 188 -13.16 -7.57 4.40
N GLU A 189 -13.80 -7.39 3.25
CA GLU A 189 -13.68 -6.18 2.45
C GLU A 189 -14.77 -5.19 2.85
N ILE A 190 -14.36 -3.95 3.12
CA ILE A 190 -15.23 -2.82 3.43
C ILE A 190 -14.91 -1.71 2.45
N LYS A 191 -15.90 -1.27 1.70
CA LYS A 191 -15.80 -0.13 0.77
C LYS A 191 -16.60 1.03 1.29
N ILE A 192 -15.99 2.21 1.26
CA ILE A 192 -16.66 3.49 1.56
C ILE A 192 -16.47 4.37 0.35
N GLN A 193 -17.56 4.64 -0.35
CA GLN A 193 -17.57 5.41 -1.58
C GLN A 193 -18.43 6.66 -1.41
N ASP A 194 -17.88 7.82 -1.74
CA ASP A 194 -18.61 9.09 -1.83
C ASP A 194 -18.83 9.52 -3.29
N THR A 195 -19.75 10.46 -3.49
CA THR A 195 -19.99 11.14 -4.77
C THR A 195 -19.53 12.60 -4.70
N GLY A 196 -18.49 12.88 -3.93
CA GLY A 196 -17.97 14.23 -3.70
C GLY A 196 -17.04 14.72 -4.81
N SER A 197 -16.22 15.71 -4.49
CA SER A 197 -15.30 16.36 -5.45
C SER A 197 -14.22 15.44 -6.02
N GLY A 198 -13.95 14.30 -5.40
CA GLY A 198 -12.80 13.46 -5.74
C GLY A 198 -11.46 14.09 -5.37
N ILE A 199 -10.38 13.43 -5.76
CA ILE A 199 -8.98 13.76 -5.50
C ILE A 199 -8.23 13.79 -6.82
N SER A 200 -7.32 14.75 -6.99
CA SER A 200 -6.48 14.89 -8.18
C SER A 200 -5.46 13.74 -8.29
N LYS A 201 -4.96 13.46 -9.50
CA LYS A 201 -3.94 12.41 -9.70
C LYS A 201 -2.62 12.76 -9.03
N GLU A 202 -2.34 14.05 -8.92
CA GLU A 202 -1.12 14.61 -8.33
C GLU A 202 -1.11 14.51 -6.80
N ASP A 203 -2.31 14.57 -6.19
CA ASP A 203 -2.47 14.51 -4.74
C ASP A 203 -2.66 13.08 -4.22
N LEU A 204 -3.22 12.16 -5.03
CA LEU A 204 -3.49 10.77 -4.66
C LEU A 204 -2.32 10.05 -3.98
N PRO A 205 -1.07 10.14 -4.47
CA PRO A 205 0.08 9.50 -3.81
C PRO A 205 0.40 10.04 -2.41
N LYS A 206 -0.01 11.28 -2.13
CA LYS A 206 0.36 12.05 -0.93
C LYS A 206 -0.69 12.00 0.17
N ILE A 207 -1.90 11.48 -0.09
CA ILE A 207 -3.03 11.59 0.84
C ILE A 207 -2.79 10.89 2.19
N PHE A 208 -1.88 9.93 2.24
CA PHE A 208 -1.48 9.22 3.45
C PHE A 208 -0.21 9.79 4.12
N GLU A 209 0.39 10.84 3.53
CA GLU A 209 1.51 11.56 4.14
C GLU A 209 1.01 12.39 5.34
N PRO A 210 1.68 12.31 6.49
CA PRO A 210 1.34 13.17 7.63
C PRO A 210 1.35 14.64 7.24
N PHE A 211 0.37 15.39 7.73
CA PHE A 211 0.20 16.83 7.51
C PHE A 211 -0.16 17.25 6.07
N PHE A 212 -0.26 16.30 5.13
CA PHE A 212 -0.75 16.61 3.79
C PHE A 212 -2.26 16.88 3.82
N SER A 213 -2.69 18.01 3.26
CA SER A 213 -4.10 18.41 3.25
C SER A 213 -4.38 19.38 2.10
N THR A 214 -5.39 19.07 1.30
CA THR A 214 -5.94 19.97 0.28
C THR A 214 -7.01 20.92 0.85
N LYS A 215 -7.33 20.81 2.15
CA LYS A 215 -8.39 21.57 2.83
C LYS A 215 -7.88 22.84 3.55
N GLY A 216 -6.62 23.23 3.33
CA GLY A 216 -5.98 24.39 3.97
C GLY A 216 -6.02 24.32 5.51
N GLN A 217 -6.25 25.45 6.18
CA GLN A 217 -6.27 25.56 7.65
C GLN A 217 -7.35 24.71 8.36
N LYS A 218 -8.32 24.16 7.62
CA LYS A 218 -9.37 23.30 8.18
C LYS A 218 -8.99 21.83 8.27
N GLY A 219 -7.95 21.40 7.54
CA GLY A 219 -7.51 20.00 7.54
C GLY A 219 -6.15 19.87 8.20
N THR A 220 -6.08 19.12 9.30
CA THR A 220 -4.80 18.84 10.00
C THR A 220 -3.86 17.94 9.18
N GLY A 221 -4.37 17.27 8.15
CA GLY A 221 -3.61 16.32 7.33
C GLY A 221 -3.16 15.06 8.07
N LEU A 222 -3.68 14.81 9.28
CA LEU A 222 -3.31 13.63 10.07
C LEU A 222 -4.30 12.46 9.94
N GLY A 223 -5.55 12.73 9.58
CA GLY A 223 -6.62 11.73 9.63
C GLY A 223 -6.31 10.49 8.78
N LEU A 224 -5.94 10.66 7.51
CA LEU A 224 -5.65 9.55 6.61
C LEU A 224 -4.37 8.80 6.99
N ALA A 225 -3.32 9.50 7.43
CA ALA A 225 -2.09 8.88 7.93
C ALA A 225 -2.34 8.00 9.18
N VAL A 226 -3.22 8.46 10.09
CA VAL A 226 -3.59 7.72 11.30
C VAL A 226 -4.40 6.46 10.96
N ILE A 227 -5.43 6.56 10.11
CA ILE A 227 -6.22 5.37 9.76
C ILE A 227 -5.39 4.34 8.99
N TRP A 228 -4.41 4.79 8.21
CA TRP A 228 -3.47 3.90 7.54
C TRP A 228 -2.71 3.06 8.58
N GLY A 229 -2.14 3.71 9.60
CA GLY A 229 -1.42 3.01 10.66
C GLY A 229 -2.30 2.06 11.46
N ILE A 230 -3.57 2.44 11.70
CA ILE A 230 -4.55 1.54 12.33
C ILE A 230 -4.78 0.30 11.45
N ILE A 231 -5.05 0.46 10.16
CA ILE A 231 -5.31 -0.68 9.27
C ILE A 231 -4.07 -1.58 9.14
N ASP A 232 -2.88 -0.99 9.04
CA ASP A 232 -1.62 -1.74 8.98
C ASP A 232 -1.37 -2.55 10.27
N ASN A 233 -1.62 -1.96 11.45
CA ASN A 233 -1.53 -2.65 12.74
C ASN A 233 -2.49 -3.84 12.87
N HIS A 234 -3.55 -3.89 12.07
CA HIS A 234 -4.50 -5.00 11.99
C HIS A 234 -4.20 -5.96 10.83
N ASN A 235 -2.99 -5.91 10.26
CA ASN A 235 -2.59 -6.68 9.10
C ASN A 235 -3.52 -6.51 7.89
N GLY A 236 -4.23 -5.40 7.83
CA GLY A 236 -5.12 -5.06 6.74
C GLY A 236 -4.45 -4.22 5.67
N THR A 237 -5.19 -3.98 4.60
CA THR A 237 -4.79 -3.07 3.52
C THR A 237 -5.85 -2.00 3.32
N ILE A 238 -5.44 -0.78 2.99
CA ILE A 238 -6.34 0.29 2.56
C ILE A 238 -5.90 0.80 1.18
N ASN A 239 -6.82 0.75 0.22
CA ASN A 239 -6.62 1.25 -1.14
C ASN A 239 -7.60 2.39 -1.41
N VAL A 240 -7.22 3.32 -2.28
CA VAL A 240 -8.05 4.44 -2.70
C VAL A 240 -8.14 4.52 -4.22
N GLU A 241 -9.35 4.71 -4.73
CA GLU A 241 -9.64 5.05 -6.12
C GLU A 241 -10.41 6.37 -6.11
N SER A 242 -9.99 7.36 -6.90
CA SER A 242 -10.67 8.65 -6.94
C SER A 242 -10.56 9.28 -8.33
N GLU A 243 -11.59 10.03 -8.72
CA GLU A 243 -11.59 10.85 -9.92
C GLU A 243 -12.28 12.19 -9.64
N LEU A 244 -11.66 13.29 -10.10
CA LEU A 244 -12.21 14.62 -9.93
C LEU A 244 -13.64 14.72 -10.47
N GLY A 245 -14.54 15.23 -9.63
CA GLY A 245 -15.96 15.39 -9.92
C GLY A 245 -16.79 14.10 -9.87
N LYS A 246 -16.20 12.92 -9.65
CA LYS A 246 -16.94 11.65 -9.52
C LYS A 246 -16.99 11.13 -8.08
N GLY A 247 -16.02 11.48 -7.26
CA GLY A 247 -15.92 11.08 -5.86
C GLY A 247 -14.76 10.14 -5.57
N THR A 248 -14.72 9.61 -4.36
CA THR A 248 -13.64 8.75 -3.86
C THR A 248 -14.18 7.44 -3.32
N LYS A 249 -13.44 6.35 -3.51
CA LYS A 249 -13.73 5.02 -2.98
C LYS A 249 -12.53 4.51 -2.23
N PHE A 250 -12.67 4.36 -0.92
CA PHE A 250 -11.72 3.65 -0.07
C PHE A 250 -12.13 2.18 0.02
N THR A 251 -11.17 1.27 -0.15
CA THR A 251 -11.34 -0.17 0.01
C THR A 251 -10.41 -0.65 1.12
N ILE A 252 -10.99 -1.04 2.25
CA ILE A 252 -10.30 -1.65 3.39
C ILE A 252 -10.48 -3.16 3.30
N ARG A 253 -9.41 -3.92 3.55
CA ARG A 253 -9.45 -5.39 3.65
C ARG A 253 -8.79 -5.81 4.94
N LEU A 254 -9.52 -6.54 5.78
CA LEU A 254 -9.03 -7.07 7.05
C LEU A 254 -9.02 -8.60 6.97
N PRO A 255 -7.90 -9.27 7.28
CA PRO A 255 -7.82 -10.73 7.21
C PRO A 255 -8.76 -11.39 8.23
N LEU A 256 -9.37 -12.52 7.87
CA LEU A 256 -10.27 -13.27 8.78
C LEU A 256 -9.52 -14.08 9.85
N GLN A 257 -8.28 -14.47 9.58
CA GLN A 257 -7.45 -15.27 10.48
C GLN A 257 -6.26 -14.45 10.96
N GLU A 258 -6.02 -14.44 12.27
CA GLU A 258 -4.74 -14.04 12.82
C GLU A 258 -3.65 -14.95 12.24
N GLN A 259 -2.65 -14.38 11.57
CA GLN A 259 -1.39 -15.10 11.40
C GLN A 259 -0.75 -15.17 12.79
N LYS A 260 -0.96 -16.31 13.47
CA LYS A 260 -0.23 -16.66 14.69
C LYS A 260 1.26 -16.80 14.41
#